data_AF-A0A7X7S244-F1
#
_entry.id   AF-A0A7X7S244-F1
#
_cell.length_a   1.000
_cell.length_b   1.000
_cell.length_c   1.000
_cell.angle_alpha   90.00
_cell.angle_beta   90.00
_cell.angle_gamma   90.00
#
_symmetry.space_group_name_H-M   'P 1'
#
loop_
_entity.id
_entity.type
_entity.pdbx_description
1 polymer ?
#
loop_
_entity_poly.entity_id
_entity_poly.type
_entity_poly.pdbx_seq_one_letter_code
_entity_poly.pdbx_strand_id
1 'polypeptide(L)'
;MSVYHEDLKKLSTGIKALGTEIPKTIMAMSTLIAENEKDSILSGKTKELIALGIAINERCDSCVLLHIANALKHGANRKEIFETIGVAIFSGGGAAIVMGIKAIEMVNVLMTDVQEINKAAP
;
A
#
# COMPACT_ATOMS: atom_id res chain seq x y z
N MET A 1 18.17 1.90 -7.11
CA MET A 1 16.74 1.68 -6.75
C MET A 1 16.73 0.76 -5.56
N SER A 2 16.05 1.12 -4.47
CA SER A 2 15.94 0.23 -3.31
C SER A 2 15.06 -1.00 -3.63
N VAL A 3 15.24 -2.08 -2.87
CA VAL A 3 14.56 -3.37 -3.09
C VAL A 3 13.04 -3.21 -3.25
N TYR A 4 12.42 -2.36 -2.42
CA TYR A 4 10.98 -2.14 -2.42
C TYR A 4 10.45 -1.40 -3.67
N HIS A 5 11.27 -0.60 -4.34
CA HIS A 5 10.87 -0.01 -5.64
C HIS A 5 10.83 -1.07 -6.74
N GLU A 6 11.73 -2.04 -6.70
CA GLU A 6 11.70 -3.18 -7.62
C GLU A 6 10.47 -4.06 -7.37
N ASP A 7 10.11 -4.28 -6.11
CA ASP A 7 8.94 -5.07 -5.75
C ASP A 7 7.62 -4.40 -6.18
N LEU A 8 7.51 -3.07 -6.03
CA LEU A 8 6.37 -2.30 -6.57
C LEU A 8 6.27 -2.43 -8.11
N LYS A 9 7.41 -2.38 -8.81
CA LYS A 9 7.44 -2.58 -10.27
C LYS A 9 7.04 -4.00 -10.68
N LYS A 10 7.48 -5.01 -9.92
CA LYS A 10 7.07 -6.41 -10.13
C LYS A 10 5.56 -6.55 -9.94
N LEU A 11 5.00 -5.92 -8.92
CA LEU A 11 3.55 -5.91 -8.67
C LEU A 11 2.79 -5.29 -9.85
N SER A 12 3.21 -4.11 -10.33
CA SER A 12 2.60 -3.46 -11.49
C SER A 12 2.68 -4.33 -12.76
N THR A 13 3.84 -4.95 -13.01
CA THR A 13 4.02 -5.87 -14.14
C THR A 13 3.12 -7.11 -14.02
N GLY A 14 2.99 -7.68 -12.82
CA GLY A 14 2.13 -8.83 -12.55
C GLY A 14 0.64 -8.52 -12.78
N ILE A 15 0.17 -7.35 -12.34
CA ILE A 15 -1.21 -6.90 -12.59
C ILE A 15 -1.46 -6.77 -14.10
N LYS A 16 -0.50 -6.23 -14.87
CA LYS A 16 -0.61 -6.14 -16.34
C LYS A 16 -0.67 -7.51 -16.99
N ALA A 17 0.16 -8.46 -16.56
CA ALA A 17 0.14 -9.83 -17.06
C ALA A 17 -1.22 -10.51 -16.80
N LEU A 18 -1.77 -10.35 -15.59
CA LEU A 18 -3.13 -10.81 -15.29
C LEU A 18 -4.18 -10.13 -16.19
N GLY A 19 -3.99 -8.84 -16.52
CA GLY A 19 -4.85 -8.11 -17.44
C GLY A 19 -4.84 -8.66 -18.87
N THR A 20 -3.77 -9.36 -19.28
CA THR A 20 -3.71 -10.07 -20.56
C THR A 20 -4.43 -11.42 -20.49
N GLU A 21 -4.25 -12.18 -19.41
CA GLU A 21 -4.78 -13.55 -19.27
C GLU A 21 -6.27 -13.59 -18.87
N ILE A 22 -6.69 -12.71 -17.96
CA ILE A 22 -8.07 -12.64 -17.43
C ILE A 22 -8.65 -11.22 -17.52
N PRO A 23 -8.73 -10.64 -18.73
CA PRO A 23 -8.99 -9.21 -18.95
C PRO A 23 -10.29 -8.72 -18.34
N LYS A 24 -11.37 -9.50 -18.41
CA LYS A 24 -12.69 -9.10 -17.86
C LYS A 24 -12.66 -8.96 -16.34
N THR A 25 -11.99 -9.88 -15.66
CA THR A 25 -11.85 -9.87 -14.20
C THR A 25 -11.02 -8.69 -13.74
N ILE A 26 -9.86 -8.46 -14.38
CA ILE A 26 -8.98 -7.34 -14.02
C ILE A 26 -9.64 -6.00 -14.36
N MET A 27 -10.36 -5.88 -15.47
CA MET A 27 -11.09 -4.66 -15.82
C MET A 27 -12.16 -4.32 -14.77
N ALA A 28 -12.94 -5.30 -14.32
CA ALA A 28 -13.92 -5.09 -13.25
C ALA A 28 -13.27 -4.61 -11.95
N MET A 29 -12.13 -5.21 -11.57
CA MET A 29 -11.37 -4.79 -10.39
C MET A 29 -10.79 -3.38 -10.57
N SER A 30 -10.24 -3.06 -11.74
CA SER A 30 -9.71 -1.72 -12.03
C SER A 30 -10.79 -0.64 -11.94
N THR A 31 -12.03 -0.93 -12.36
CA THR A 31 -13.16 -0.01 -12.15
C THR A 31 -13.44 0.19 -10.65
N LEU A 32 -13.45 -0.87 -9.85
CA LEU A 32 -13.65 -0.75 -8.41
C LEU A 32 -12.55 0.09 -7.74
N ILE A 33 -11.28 -0.15 -8.11
CA ILE A 33 -10.14 0.63 -7.60
C ILE A 33 -10.31 2.10 -7.98
N ALA A 34 -10.56 2.41 -9.25
CA ALA A 34 -10.69 3.78 -9.74
C ALA A 34 -11.83 4.56 -9.05
N GLU A 35 -12.96 3.91 -8.75
CA GLU A 35 -14.03 4.55 -7.98
C GLU A 35 -13.62 4.78 -6.52
N ASN A 36 -12.88 3.86 -5.91
CA ASN A 36 -12.42 4.00 -4.53
C ASN A 36 -11.30 5.06 -4.38
N GLU A 37 -10.45 5.26 -5.39
CA GLU A 37 -9.36 6.26 -5.38
C GLU A 37 -9.86 7.71 -5.47
N LYS A 38 -11.07 7.95 -5.99
CA LYS A 38 -11.65 9.30 -6.05
C LYS A 38 -11.80 9.87 -4.65
N ASP A 39 -11.27 11.07 -4.43
CA ASP A 39 -11.51 11.80 -3.20
C ASP A 39 -13.00 12.06 -2.99
N SER A 40 -13.48 11.82 -1.77
CA SER A 40 -14.84 12.17 -1.36
C SER A 40 -14.83 12.71 0.08
N ILE A 41 -15.75 12.26 0.93
CA ILE A 41 -15.76 12.56 2.37
C ILE A 41 -14.44 12.09 3.01
N LEU A 42 -13.92 10.93 2.57
CA LEU A 42 -12.60 10.46 2.94
C LEU A 42 -11.60 10.81 1.84
N SER A 43 -10.52 11.48 2.22
CA SER A 43 -9.37 11.72 1.34
C SER A 43 -8.65 10.42 0.98
N GLY A 44 -7.95 10.39 -0.15
CA GLY A 44 -7.11 9.28 -0.57
C GLY A 44 -6.08 8.92 0.48
N LYS A 45 -5.50 9.92 1.17
CA LYS A 45 -4.62 9.70 2.33
C LYS A 45 -5.32 8.86 3.40
N THR A 46 -6.53 9.26 3.79
CA THR A 46 -7.31 8.53 4.81
C THR A 46 -7.65 7.12 4.35
N LYS A 47 -8.06 6.94 3.10
CA LYS A 47 -8.38 5.62 2.53
C LYS A 47 -7.19 4.69 2.50
N GLU A 48 -6.01 5.20 2.12
CA GLU A 48 -4.76 4.42 2.08
C GLU A 48 -4.27 4.04 3.47
N LEU A 49 -4.43 4.92 4.48
CA LEU A 49 -4.14 4.56 5.87
C LEU A 49 -5.09 3.47 6.39
N ILE A 50 -6.38 3.52 6.05
CA ILE A 50 -7.32 2.44 6.37
C ILE A 50 -6.91 1.13 5.68
N ALA A 51 -6.60 1.19 4.38
CA ALA A 51 -6.18 0.04 3.60
C ALA A 51 -4.86 -0.57 4.12
N LEU A 52 -3.91 0.26 4.57
CA LEU A 52 -2.70 -0.18 5.24
C LEU A 52 -3.01 -0.98 6.52
N GLY A 53 -3.91 -0.48 7.36
CA GLY A 53 -4.33 -1.19 8.57
C GLY A 53 -4.93 -2.57 8.27
N ILE A 54 -5.73 -2.67 7.21
CA ILE A 54 -6.30 -3.94 6.72
C ILE A 54 -5.19 -4.86 6.22
N ALA A 55 -4.30 -4.36 5.37
CA ALA A 55 -3.20 -5.13 4.78
C ALA A 55 -2.26 -5.73 5.84
N ILE A 56 -2.00 -5.00 6.93
CA ILE A 56 -1.21 -5.50 8.07
C ILE A 56 -1.90 -6.71 8.71
N ASN A 57 -3.21 -6.63 8.93
CA ASN A 57 -3.98 -7.71 9.56
C ASN A 57 -4.20 -8.91 8.63
N GLU A 58 -4.26 -8.68 7.32
CA GLU A 58 -4.25 -9.74 6.30
C GLU A 58 -2.86 -10.36 6.09
N ARG A 59 -1.81 -9.74 6.65
CA ARG A 59 -0.41 -10.21 6.59
C ARG A 59 0.11 -10.32 5.17
N CYS A 60 -0.33 -9.40 4.31
CA CYS A 60 0.06 -9.35 2.91
C CYS A 60 1.20 -8.34 2.73
N ASP A 61 2.44 -8.82 2.61
CA ASP A 61 3.63 -7.98 2.43
C ASP A 61 3.50 -7.00 1.26
N SER A 62 3.07 -7.49 0.10
CA SER A 62 2.91 -6.68 -1.11
C SER A 62 1.80 -5.63 -0.95
N CYS A 63 0.74 -5.95 -0.21
CA CYS A 63 -0.36 -5.03 0.06
C CYS A 63 0.09 -3.94 1.04
N VAL A 64 0.82 -4.32 2.11
CA VAL A 64 1.42 -3.37 3.05
C VAL A 64 2.36 -2.42 2.31
N LEU A 65 3.22 -2.95 1.46
CA LEU A 65 4.15 -2.15 0.67
C LEU A 65 3.42 -1.17 -0.27
N LEU A 66 2.40 -1.66 -0.99
CA LEU A 66 1.58 -0.85 -1.90
C LEU A 66 0.88 0.29 -1.16
N HIS A 67 0.20 -0.01 -0.04
CA HIS A 67 -0.57 0.98 0.69
C HIS A 67 0.31 1.97 1.47
N ILE A 68 1.54 1.60 1.87
CA ILE A 68 2.53 2.58 2.35
C ILE A 68 2.91 3.54 1.22
N ALA A 69 3.25 3.02 0.05
CA ALA A 69 3.65 3.82 -1.11
C ALA A 69 2.54 4.80 -1.52
N ASN A 70 1.30 4.32 -1.61
CA ASN A 70 0.15 5.17 -1.95
C ASN A 70 -0.17 6.17 -0.84
N ALA A 71 -0.12 5.78 0.44
CA ALA A 71 -0.30 6.73 1.53
C ALA A 71 0.72 7.89 1.46
N LEU A 72 2.00 7.58 1.23
CA LEU A 72 3.06 8.59 1.04
C LEU A 72 2.78 9.48 -0.19
N LYS A 73 2.33 8.90 -1.31
CA LYS A 73 1.93 9.63 -2.53
C LYS A 73 0.78 10.60 -2.27
N HIS A 74 -0.17 10.22 -1.42
CA HIS A 74 -1.27 11.08 -0.96
C HIS A 74 -0.87 12.03 0.19
N GLY A 75 0.42 12.14 0.52
CA GLY A 75 0.93 13.09 1.50
C GLY A 75 0.81 12.65 2.96
N ALA A 76 0.63 11.35 3.23
CA ALA A 76 0.79 10.83 4.58
C ALA A 76 2.21 11.07 5.07
N ASN A 77 2.34 11.53 6.31
CA ASN A 77 3.62 11.63 6.97
C ASN A 77 3.93 10.38 7.79
N ARG A 78 5.18 10.25 8.22
CA ARG A 78 5.66 9.12 9.04
C ARG A 78 4.80 8.85 10.27
N LYS A 79 4.37 9.90 10.98
CA LYS A 79 3.60 9.75 12.23
C LYS A 79 2.22 9.15 11.95
N GLU A 80 1.55 9.60 10.89
CA GLU A 80 0.24 9.06 10.49
C GLU A 80 0.32 7.56 10.14
N ILE A 81 1.38 7.16 9.43
CA ILE A 81 1.62 5.74 9.09
C ILE A 81 1.92 4.93 10.36
N PHE A 82 2.74 5.46 11.26
CA PHE A 82 3.12 4.74 12.49
C PHE A 82 1.94 4.61 13.47
N GLU A 83 1.10 5.64 13.59
CA GLU A 83 -0.15 5.54 14.35
C GLU A 83 -1.09 4.48 13.76
N THR A 84 -1.19 4.41 12.43
CA THR A 84 -1.97 3.38 11.72
C THR A 84 -1.47 1.97 12.03
N ILE A 85 -0.15 1.75 12.06
CA ILE A 85 0.45 0.48 12.49
C ILE A 85 0.05 0.16 13.93
N GLY A 86 0.04 1.15 14.82
CA GLY A 86 -0.43 0.99 16.21
C GLY A 86 -1.89 0.54 16.30
N VAL A 87 -2.78 1.13 15.49
CA VAL A 87 -4.20 0.72 15.40
C VAL A 87 -4.32 -0.71 14.87
N ALA A 88 -3.52 -1.08 13.87
CA ALA A 88 -3.49 -2.44 13.35
C ALA A 88 -3.03 -3.45 14.43
N ILE A 89 -1.99 -3.12 15.21
CA ILE A 89 -1.52 -3.94 16.34
C ILE A 89 -2.59 -4.11 17.41
N PHE A 90 -3.31 -3.03 17.76
CA PHE A 90 -4.40 -3.10 18.73
C PHE A 90 -5.47 -4.12 18.32
N SER A 91 -5.83 -4.16 17.03
CA SER A 91 -6.86 -5.07 16.51
C SER A 91 -6.33 -6.49 16.20
N GLY A 92 -5.11 -6.59 15.65
CA GLY A 92 -4.53 -7.84 15.15
C GLY A 92 -3.60 -8.58 16.11
N GLY A 93 -3.29 -8.00 17.28
CA GLY A 93 -2.50 -8.62 18.33
C GLY A 93 -1.06 -8.96 17.91
N GLY A 94 -0.51 -10.04 18.46
CA GLY A 94 0.91 -10.41 18.28
C GLY A 94 1.35 -10.61 16.82
N ALA A 95 0.46 -11.10 15.96
CA ALA A 95 0.79 -11.28 14.54
C ALA A 95 0.94 -9.94 13.80
N ALA A 96 0.11 -8.95 14.14
CA ALA A 96 0.22 -7.61 13.59
C ALA A 96 1.49 -6.89 14.07
N ILE A 97 2.07 -7.26 15.23
CA ILE A 97 3.38 -6.73 15.66
C ILE A 97 4.47 -7.14 14.67
N VAL A 98 4.53 -8.42 14.29
CA VAL A 98 5.55 -8.93 13.35
C VAL A 98 5.43 -8.23 11.99
N MET A 99 4.20 -8.07 11.51
CA MET A 99 3.93 -7.36 10.26
C MET A 99 4.24 -5.86 10.38
N GLY A 100 3.96 -5.25 11.53
CA GLY A 100 4.28 -3.85 11.83
C GLY A 100 5.79 -3.57 11.84
N ILE A 101 6.61 -4.49 12.35
CA ILE A 101 8.08 -4.38 12.29
C ILE A 101 8.56 -4.29 10.83
N LYS A 102 8.00 -5.14 9.96
CA LYS A 102 8.31 -5.12 8.53
C LYS A 102 7.80 -3.86 7.84
N ALA A 103 6.59 -3.40 8.18
CA ALA A 103 6.03 -2.16 7.68
C ALA A 103 6.94 -0.96 8.03
N ILE A 104 7.49 -0.89 9.24
CA ILE A 104 8.44 0.15 9.66
C ILE A 104 9.67 0.18 8.74
N GLU A 105 10.23 -1.00 8.41
CA GLU A 105 11.36 -1.11 7.49
C GLU A 105 11.01 -0.57 6.10
N MET A 106 9.86 -0.97 5.55
CA MET A 106 9.35 -0.49 4.27
C MET A 106 9.19 1.03 4.26
N VAL A 107 8.60 1.61 5.31
CA VAL A 107 8.45 3.07 5.44
C VAL A 107 9.81 3.77 5.44
N ASN A 108 10.79 3.26 6.20
CA ASN A 108 12.12 3.88 6.26
C ASN A 108 12.77 3.97 4.89
N VAL A 109 12.68 2.91 4.10
CA VAL A 109 13.28 2.83 2.76
C VAL A 109 12.49 3.63 1.72
N LEU A 110 11.16 3.62 1.77
CA LEU A 110 10.36 4.39 0.82
C LEU A 110 10.45 5.91 1.08
N MET A 111 10.62 6.32 2.33
CA MET A 111 10.75 7.73 2.70
C MET A 111 12.08 8.37 2.27
N THR A 112 13.15 7.60 2.02
CA THR A 112 14.40 8.16 1.50
C THR A 112 14.29 8.57 0.04
N ASP A 113 13.34 7.99 -0.70
CA ASP A 113 13.20 8.16 -2.15
C ASP A 113 11.73 8.40 -2.57
N VAL A 114 10.97 9.21 -1.81
CA VAL A 114 9.53 9.44 -2.06
C VAL A 114 9.22 9.86 -3.50
N GLN A 115 10.15 10.59 -4.14
CA GLN A 115 9.99 11.02 -5.54
C GLN A 115 9.97 9.86 -6.55
N GLU A 116 10.60 8.72 -6.23
CA GLU A 116 10.65 7.54 -7.10
C GLU A 116 9.41 6.65 -6.98
N ILE A 117 8.60 6.82 -5.92
CA ILE A 117 7.34 6.09 -5.71
C ILE A 117 6.39 6.33 -6.89
N ASN A 118 6.29 7.56 -7.37
CA ASN A 118 5.42 7.97 -8.48
C ASN A 118 5.72 7.24 -9.81
N LYS A 119 6.88 6.59 -9.93
CA LYS A 119 7.30 5.83 -11.12
C LYS A 119 7.15 4.31 -10.96
N ALA A 120 6.90 3.83 -9.73
CA ALA A 120 7.01 2.42 -9.38
C ALA A 120 5.71 1.79 -8.88
N ALA A 121 4.91 2.54 -8.12
CA ALA A 121 3.59 2.07 -7.68
C ALA A 121 2.59 2.08 -8.87
N PRO A 122 1.71 1.06 -8.98
CA PRO A 122 0.69 0.99 -10.01
C PRO A 122 -0.31 2.16 -9.98
#